data_AF-A0AAV0LAE3-F1
#
_entry.id   AF-A0AAV0LAE3-F1
#
_cell.length_a   1.000
_cell.length_b   1.000
_cell.length_c   1.000
_cell.angle_alpha   90.00
_cell.angle_beta   90.00
_cell.angle_gamma   90.00
#
_symmetry.space_group_name_H-M   'P 1'
#
loop_
_entity.id
_entity.type
_entity.pdbx_description
1 polymer ?
#
loop_
_entity_poly.entity_id
_entity_poly.type
_entity_poly.pdbx_seq_one_letter_code
_entity_poly.pdbx_strand_id
1 'polypeptide(L)'
;MSQVFEGYERQYCELSANLSRKCTSTSVLIGEQKKQNLSEVKTGLDDADALIRKMDLEARSLPPNIKSSLLAKIREYKTDLINLKSEVKRISSSNVSQTARDELLESGMADAKTAQSVLKMEVMPGLK
;
A
#
# COMPACT_ATOMS: atom_id res chain seq x y z
N MET A 1 4.03 2.23 -35.10
CA MET A 1 3.61 1.46 -33.91
C MET A 1 2.10 1.56 -33.77
N SER A 2 1.44 0.70 -32.97
CA SER A 2 -0.03 0.78 -32.79
C SER A 2 -0.37 1.99 -31.91
N GLN A 3 -1.20 2.90 -32.42
CA GLN A 3 -1.67 4.08 -31.69
C GLN A 3 -2.45 3.69 -30.41
N VAL A 4 -3.17 2.57 -30.47
CA VAL A 4 -3.93 2.03 -29.33
C VAL A 4 -2.97 1.55 -28.25
N PHE A 5 -1.93 0.81 -28.64
CA PHE A 5 -0.89 0.38 -27.70
C PHE A 5 -0.21 1.57 -27.04
N GLU A 6 0.22 2.57 -27.82
CA GLU A 6 0.89 3.78 -27.31
C GLU A 6 0.00 4.57 -26.34
N GLY A 7 -1.32 4.62 -26.59
CA GLY A 7 -2.28 5.24 -25.70
C GLY A 7 -2.40 4.51 -24.35
N TYR A 8 -2.37 3.18 -24.35
CA TYR A 8 -2.35 2.40 -23.11
C TYR A 8 -0.99 2.47 -22.40
N GLU A 9 0.11 2.47 -23.15
CA GLU A 9 1.47 2.60 -22.60
C GLU A 9 1.63 3.94 -21.87
N ARG A 10 1.16 5.05 -22.45
CA ARG A 10 1.21 6.37 -21.81
C ARG A 10 0.42 6.39 -20.49
N GLN A 11 -0.80 5.85 -20.50
CA GLN A 11 -1.64 5.74 -19.30
C GLN A 11 -0.96 4.89 -18.21
N TYR A 12 -0.37 3.76 -18.59
CA TYR A 12 0.35 2.90 -17.66
C TYR A 12 1.57 3.62 -17.05
N CYS A 13 2.38 4.30 -17.87
CA CYS A 13 3.56 5.02 -17.39
C CYS A 13 3.18 6.15 -16.42
N GLU A 14 2.14 6.92 -16.73
CA GLU A 14 1.63 7.97 -15.84
C GLU A 14 1.14 7.39 -14.52
N LEU A 15 0.33 6.32 -14.59
CA LEU A 15 -0.22 5.66 -13.42
C LEU A 15 0.89 5.04 -12.56
N SER A 16 1.86 4.35 -13.16
CA SER A 16 3.00 3.75 -12.47
C SER A 16 3.85 4.81 -11.75
N ALA A 17 4.12 5.94 -12.40
CA ALA A 17 4.83 7.05 -11.78
C ALA A 17 4.03 7.68 -10.62
N ASN A 18 2.71 7.79 -10.76
CA ASN A 18 1.83 8.25 -9.69
C ASN A 18 1.86 7.29 -8.49
N LEU A 19 1.72 5.99 -8.76
CA LEU A 19 1.73 4.93 -7.76
C LEU A 19 3.06 4.90 -6.99
N SER A 20 4.20 4.96 -7.69
CA SER A 20 5.53 4.99 -7.04
C SER A 20 5.67 6.17 -6.08
N ARG A 21 5.22 7.37 -6.49
CA ARG A 21 5.20 8.56 -5.60
C ARG A 21 4.25 8.35 -4.41
N LYS A 22 3.04 7.84 -4.65
CA LYS A 22 2.06 7.55 -3.59
C LYS A 22 2.60 6.49 -2.62
N CYS A 23 3.29 5.45 -3.07
CA CYS A 23 3.91 4.45 -2.20
C CYS A 23 4.96 5.09 -1.29
N THR A 24 5.84 5.91 -1.86
CA THR A 24 6.87 6.65 -1.12
C THR A 24 6.23 7.52 -0.03
N SER A 25 5.21 8.31 -0.38
CA SER A 25 4.49 9.13 0.60
C SER A 25 3.72 8.30 1.63
N THR A 26 3.12 7.18 1.22
CA THR A 26 2.35 6.30 2.12
C THR A 26 3.25 5.58 3.14
N SER A 27 4.53 5.39 2.81
CA SER A 27 5.49 4.74 3.70
C SER A 27 5.66 5.47 5.03
N VAL A 28 5.52 6.80 5.05
CA VAL A 28 5.68 7.66 6.24
C VAL A 28 4.36 7.96 6.96
N LEU A 29 3.22 7.60 6.37
CA LEU A 29 1.91 7.80 6.97
C LEU A 29 1.60 6.73 8.03
N ILE A 30 0.74 7.07 8.98
CA ILE A 30 0.31 6.20 10.08
C ILE A 30 -1.23 6.26 10.19
N GLY A 31 -1.83 5.23 10.79
CA GLY A 31 -3.25 5.23 11.13
C GLY A 31 -4.18 5.25 9.91
N GLU A 32 -5.30 5.97 10.05
CA GLU A 32 -6.37 6.00 9.05
C GLU A 32 -5.92 6.58 7.71
N GLN A 33 -5.08 7.61 7.73
CA GLN A 33 -4.54 8.24 6.51
C GLN A 33 -3.68 7.27 5.69
N LYS A 34 -2.93 6.39 6.35
CA LYS A 34 -2.18 5.31 5.68
C LYS A 34 -3.13 4.28 5.07
N LYS A 35 -4.16 3.87 5.82
CA LYS A 35 -5.15 2.88 5.36
C LYS A 35 -5.90 3.35 4.12
N GLN A 36 -6.32 4.62 4.09
CA GLN A 36 -6.97 5.23 2.93
C GLN A 36 -6.05 5.25 1.71
N ASN A 37 -4.83 5.77 1.85
CA ASN A 37 -3.86 5.82 0.74
C ASN A 37 -3.49 4.41 0.24
N LEU A 38 -3.34 3.43 1.13
CA LEU A 38 -3.11 2.04 0.72
C LEU A 38 -4.29 1.46 -0.09
N SER A 39 -5.52 1.85 0.22
CA SER A 39 -6.69 1.43 -0.57
C SER A 39 -6.64 2.01 -1.98
N GLU A 40 -6.35 3.32 -2.10
CA GLU A 40 -6.21 3.98 -3.41
C GLU A 40 -5.08 3.38 -4.24
N VAL A 41 -3.93 3.13 -3.61
CA VAL A 41 -2.78 2.51 -4.28
C VAL A 41 -3.13 1.10 -4.76
N LYS A 42 -3.90 0.30 -4.00
CA LYS A 42 -4.36 -1.02 -4.45
C LYS A 42 -5.26 -0.92 -5.67
N THR A 43 -6.24 -0.01 -5.68
CA THR A 43 -7.10 0.22 -6.86
C THR A 43 -6.27 0.62 -8.08
N GLY A 44 -5.32 1.54 -7.92
CA GLY A 44 -4.46 1.93 -9.05
C GLY A 44 -3.53 0.80 -9.53
N LEU A 45 -3.10 -0.12 -8.65
CA LEU A 45 -2.35 -1.31 -9.07
C LEU A 45 -3.20 -2.27 -9.91
N ASP A 46 -4.50 -2.38 -9.61
CA ASP A 46 -5.45 -3.18 -10.40
C ASP A 46 -5.71 -2.53 -11.77
N ASP A 47 -5.84 -1.19 -11.82
CA ASP A 47 -5.96 -0.44 -13.06
C ASP A 47 -4.70 -0.56 -13.94
N ALA A 48 -3.52 -0.51 -13.34
CA ALA A 48 -2.25 -0.74 -14.03
C ALA A 48 -2.16 -2.17 -14.60
N ASP A 49 -2.61 -3.17 -13.86
CA ASP A 49 -2.71 -4.56 -14.34
C ASP A 49 -3.66 -4.66 -15.54
N ALA A 50 -4.81 -4.00 -15.48
CA ALA A 50 -5.78 -3.96 -16.56
C ALA A 50 -5.21 -3.30 -17.83
N LEU A 51 -4.44 -2.21 -17.70
CA LEU A 51 -3.75 -1.56 -18.82
C LEU A 51 -2.71 -2.50 -19.46
N ILE A 52 -1.91 -3.21 -18.64
CA ILE A 52 -0.97 -4.22 -19.15
C ILE A 52 -1.70 -5.32 -19.92
N ARG A 53 -2.86 -5.80 -19.44
CA ARG A 53 -3.66 -6.80 -20.16
C ARG A 53 -4.17 -6.27 -21.49
N LYS A 54 -4.65 -5.02 -21.55
CA LYS A 54 -5.07 -4.38 -22.80
C LYS A 54 -3.92 -4.25 -23.80
N MET A 55 -2.72 -3.86 -23.32
CA MET A 55 -1.50 -3.85 -24.13
C MET A 55 -1.12 -5.24 -24.66
N ASP A 56 -1.29 -6.30 -23.86
CA ASP A 56 -1.00 -7.69 -24.26
C ASP A 56 -1.93 -8.17 -25.38
N LEU A 57 -3.22 -7.85 -25.28
CA LEU A 57 -4.21 -8.15 -26.32
C LEU A 57 -3.92 -7.40 -27.62
N GLU A 58 -3.62 -6.10 -27.51
CA GLU A 58 -3.28 -5.26 -28.66
C GLU A 58 -1.98 -5.74 -29.33
N ALA A 59 -0.92 -6.03 -28.56
CA ALA A 59 0.34 -6.53 -29.12
C ALA A 59 0.15 -7.88 -29.86
N ARG A 60 -0.78 -8.72 -29.40
CA ARG A 60 -1.04 -10.03 -30.02
C ARG A 60 -1.73 -9.96 -31.38
N SER A 61 -2.46 -8.88 -31.67
CA SER A 61 -3.14 -8.67 -32.96
C SER A 61 -2.18 -8.17 -34.06
N LEU A 62 -0.99 -7.72 -33.69
CA LEU A 62 -0.02 -7.11 -34.59
C LEU A 62 0.90 -8.13 -35.31
N PRO A 63 1.53 -7.73 -36.44
CA PRO A 63 2.47 -8.56 -37.18
C PRO A 63 3.67 -9.02 -36.32
N PRO A 64 4.29 -10.19 -36.62
CA PRO A 64 5.35 -10.78 -35.81
C PRO A 64 6.55 -9.85 -35.52
N ASN A 65 6.96 -9.07 -36.53
CA ASN A 65 8.03 -8.08 -36.42
C ASN A 65 7.77 -7.10 -35.26
N ILE A 66 6.55 -6.57 -35.18
CA ILE A 66 6.18 -5.54 -34.21
C ILE A 66 5.85 -6.18 -32.87
N LYS A 67 5.06 -7.25 -32.90
CA LYS A 67 4.62 -8.01 -31.73
C LYS A 67 5.77 -8.42 -30.82
N SER A 68 6.87 -8.94 -31.38
CA SER A 68 8.00 -9.41 -30.59
C SER A 68 8.57 -8.30 -29.68
N SER A 69 8.77 -7.11 -30.26
CA SER A 69 9.29 -5.95 -29.51
C SER A 69 8.33 -5.46 -28.41
N LEU A 70 7.02 -5.46 -28.68
CA LEU A 70 6.02 -5.05 -27.71
C LEU A 70 5.86 -6.06 -26.57
N LEU A 71 5.90 -7.36 -26.87
CA LEU A 71 5.83 -8.40 -25.84
C LEU A 71 7.04 -8.35 -24.89
N ALA A 72 8.21 -7.94 -25.37
CA ALA A 72 9.38 -7.71 -24.52
C ALA A 72 9.10 -6.59 -23.51
N LYS A 73 8.65 -5.42 -23.98
CA LYS A 73 8.24 -4.29 -23.10
C LYS A 73 7.17 -4.69 -22.09
N ILE A 74 6.14 -5.42 -22.51
CA ILE A 74 5.07 -5.87 -21.61
C ILE A 74 5.62 -6.76 -20.49
N ARG A 75 6.63 -7.58 -20.76
CA ARG A 75 7.26 -8.41 -19.71
C ARG A 75 7.98 -7.54 -18.69
N GLU A 76 8.66 -6.48 -19.13
CA GLU A 76 9.29 -5.51 -18.23
C GLU A 76 8.24 -4.82 -17.34
N TYR A 77 7.17 -4.28 -17.94
CA TYR A 77 6.08 -3.67 -17.19
C TYR A 77 5.40 -4.62 -16.19
N LYS A 78 5.28 -5.91 -16.53
CA LYS A 78 4.78 -6.93 -15.60
C LYS A 78 5.71 -7.11 -14.41
N THR A 79 7.03 -7.17 -14.65
CA THR A 79 8.04 -7.25 -13.59
C THR A 79 8.00 -6.02 -12.68
N ASP A 80 7.94 -4.81 -13.26
CA ASP A 80 7.87 -3.57 -12.49
C ASP A 80 6.60 -3.51 -11.64
N LEU A 81 5.47 -3.94 -12.19
CA LEU A 81 4.21 -4.00 -11.44
C LEU A 81 4.29 -5.01 -10.29
N ILE A 82 4.96 -6.15 -10.47
CA ILE A 82 5.21 -7.12 -9.38
C ILE A 82 6.06 -6.48 -8.28
N ASN A 83 7.10 -5.72 -8.65
CA ASN A 83 7.94 -5.00 -7.69
C ASN A 83 7.14 -3.97 -6.90
N LEU A 84 6.32 -3.15 -7.56
CA LEU A 84 5.42 -2.19 -6.89
C LEU A 84 4.42 -2.89 -5.96
N LYS A 85 3.78 -3.99 -6.41
CA LYS A 85 2.88 -4.80 -5.57
C LYS A 85 3.60 -5.33 -4.32
N SER A 86 4.86 -5.73 -4.45
CA SER A 86 5.68 -6.21 -3.32
C SER A 86 6.01 -5.09 -2.33
N GLU A 87 6.29 -3.89 -2.82
CA GLU A 87 6.54 -2.71 -1.99
C GLU A 87 5.31 -2.32 -1.17
N VAL A 88 4.14 -2.28 -1.80
CA VAL A 88 2.87 -1.99 -1.11
C VAL A 88 2.57 -3.01 -0.03
N LYS A 89 2.86 -4.30 -0.27
CA LYS A 89 2.75 -5.34 0.76
C LYS A 89 3.66 -5.07 1.95
N ARG A 90 4.91 -4.66 1.72
CA ARG A 90 5.87 -4.28 2.79
C ARG A 90 5.40 -3.05 3.58
N ILE A 91 4.92 -2.02 2.91
CA ILE A 91 4.37 -0.81 3.56
C ILE A 91 3.16 -1.17 4.43
N SER A 92 2.29 -2.05 3.91
CA SER A 92 1.12 -2.54 4.64
C SER A 92 1.49 -3.41 5.84
N SER A 93 2.52 -4.26 5.74
CA SER A 93 2.94 -5.13 6.86
C SER A 93 3.67 -4.35 7.96
N SER A 94 4.46 -3.33 7.60
CA SER A 94 5.09 -2.42 8.57
C SER A 94 4.07 -1.74 9.48
N ASN A 95 2.83 -1.55 9.01
CA ASN A 95 1.75 -1.03 9.84
C ASN A 95 1.36 -2.00 10.96
N VAL A 96 1.29 -3.31 10.69
CA VAL A 96 0.87 -4.32 11.68
C VAL A 96 1.82 -4.32 12.88
N SER A 97 3.12 -4.20 12.65
CA SER A 97 4.11 -4.13 13.73
C SER A 97 4.10 -2.82 14.52
N GLN A 98 3.60 -1.72 13.94
CA GLN A 98 3.44 -0.44 14.66
C GLN A 98 2.10 -0.39 15.41
N THR A 99 0.99 -0.78 14.79
CA THR A 99 -0.33 -0.82 15.43
C THR A 99 -0.34 -1.79 16.62
N ALA A 100 0.26 -2.98 16.50
CA ALA A 100 0.37 -3.90 17.64
C ALA A 100 1.26 -3.37 18.78
N ARG A 101 2.24 -2.50 18.46
CA ARG A 101 3.04 -1.81 19.48
C ARG A 101 2.25 -0.69 20.15
N ASP A 102 1.51 0.09 19.38
CA ASP A 102 0.73 1.22 19.87
C ASP A 102 -0.41 0.75 20.80
N GLU A 103 -1.15 -0.29 20.41
CA GLU A 103 -2.21 -0.85 21.25
C GLU A 103 -1.67 -1.47 22.56
N LEU A 104 -0.49 -2.10 22.52
CA LEU A 104 0.15 -2.64 23.73
C LEU A 104 0.64 -1.52 24.66
N LEU A 105 1.14 -0.41 24.11
CA LEU A 105 1.56 0.76 24.87
C LEU A 105 0.37 1.50 25.49
N GLU A 106 -0.74 1.62 24.77
CA GLU A 106 -1.97 2.25 25.27
C GLU A 106 -2.63 1.41 26.38
N SER A 107 -2.69 0.09 26.23
CA SER A 107 -3.18 -0.83 27.28
C SER A 107 -2.33 -0.77 28.56
N GLY A 108 -1.04 -0.48 28.47
CA GLY A 108 -0.15 -0.35 29.64
C GLY A 108 -0.34 0.94 30.45
N MET A 109 -0.90 2.01 29.84
CA MET A 109 -1.12 3.29 30.52
C MET A 109 -2.50 3.40 31.19
N ALA A 110 -3.49 2.59 30.75
CA ALA A 110 -4.82 2.55 31.38
C ALA A 110 -4.77 1.90 32.79
N ASP A 111 -3.92 0.89 32.98
CA ASP A 111 -3.75 0.21 34.27
C ASP A 111 -3.06 1.10 35.33
N ALA A 112 -2.09 1.93 34.91
CA ALA A 112 -1.35 2.81 35.80
C ALA A 112 -2.21 3.93 36.43
N LYS A 113 -3.30 4.35 35.76
CA LYS A 113 -4.20 5.39 36.27
C LYS A 113 -5.23 4.86 37.28
N THR A 114 -5.51 3.56 37.27
CA THR A 114 -6.45 2.93 38.21
C THR A 114 -5.77 2.55 39.52
N ALA A 115 -4.47 2.24 39.50
CA ALA A 115 -3.72 1.89 40.71
C ALA A 115 -3.47 3.07 41.68
N GLN A 116 -3.54 4.32 41.20
CA GLN A 116 -3.27 5.52 42.03
C GLN A 116 -4.52 6.00 42.82
N SER A 117 -5.73 5.63 42.39
CA SER A 117 -6.98 6.05 43.05
C SER A 117 -7.44 5.09 44.17
N VAL A 118 -6.91 3.88 44.25
CA VAL A 118 -7.29 2.89 45.29
C VAL A 118 -6.50 3.07 46.59
N LEU A 119 -5.35 3.75 46.59
CA LEU A 119 -4.50 3.93 47.78
C LEU A 119 -4.89 5.11 48.70
N LYS A 120 -6.02 5.78 48.47
CA LYS A 120 -6.46 6.94 49.28
C LYS A 120 -7.73 6.67 50.12
N MET A 121 -8.14 5.41 50.33
CA MET A 121 -9.32 5.10 51.14
C MET A 121 -9.16 3.89 52.08
N GLU A 122 -7.99 3.70 52.68
CA GLU A 122 -7.84 2.82 53.85
C GLU A 122 -6.92 3.47 54.90
N VAL A 123 -7.46 4.46 55.62
CA VAL A 123 -6.99 4.73 56.99
C VAL A 123 -8.23 4.99 57.85
N MET A 124 -8.83 3.90 58.33
CA MET A 124 -9.36 3.89 59.69
C MET A 124 -8.23 3.41 60.61
N PRO A 125 -8.05 4.01 61.78
CA PRO A 125 -8.39 3.24 62.98
C PRO A 125 -9.12 4.07 64.02
N GLY A 126 -10.02 3.39 64.76
CA GLY A 126 -10.81 3.98 65.83
C GLY A 126 -10.13 4.07 67.19
N LEU A 127 -10.99 4.21 68.21
CA LEU A 127 -10.77 4.18 69.66
C LEU A 127 -10.19 5.44 70.33
N LYS A 128 -11.08 6.31 70.82
CA LYS A 128 -11.56 6.31 72.22
C LYS A 128 -12.82 7.15 72.33
#